data_AF-A0A936EGB1-F1
#
_entry.id   AF-A0A936EGB1-F1
#
_cell.length_a   1.000
_cell.length_b   1.000
_cell.length_c   1.000
_cell.angle_alpha   90.00
_cell.angle_beta   90.00
_cell.angle_gamma   90.00
#
_symmetry.space_group_name_H-M   'P 1'
#
loop_
_entity.id
_entity.type
_entity.pdbx_description
1 polymer ?
#
loop_
_entity_poly.entity_id
_entity_poly.type
_entity_poly.pdbx_seq_one_letter_code
_entity_poly.pdbx_strand_id
1 'polypeptide(L)'
;MLPRLAALLLLALPSLLCATLPGDDLKTVLKEKGEPLNKMEVGKVKVLLYPDVEIRMEDGVVVTVTPRTPGPGKTPGYQPPPPPKPRR
;
A
#
# COMPACT_ATOMS: atom_id res chain seq x y z
N MET A 1 -43.41 5.40 30.53
CA MET A 1 -42.96 4.23 29.73
C MET A 1 -42.28 4.72 28.45
N LEU A 2 -41.10 5.34 28.52
CA LEU A 2 -40.29 5.64 27.33
C LEU A 2 -38.83 5.96 27.73
N PRO A 3 -37.98 4.95 27.93
CA PRO A 3 -36.53 5.16 27.88
C PRO A 3 -35.93 4.11 26.94
N ARG A 4 -36.17 4.21 25.63
CA ARG A 4 -35.61 3.24 24.66
C ARG A 4 -35.08 3.85 23.36
N LEU A 5 -35.04 5.18 23.24
CA LEU A 5 -34.61 5.84 22.00
C LEU A 5 -33.28 6.59 22.09
N ALA A 6 -32.61 6.61 23.25
CA ALA A 6 -31.35 7.35 23.43
C ALA A 6 -30.07 6.50 23.22
N ALA A 7 -30.20 5.18 23.03
CA ALA A 7 -29.04 4.26 23.05
C ALA A 7 -28.43 3.92 21.67
N LEU A 8 -29.00 4.42 20.56
CA LEU A 8 -28.63 3.98 19.21
C LEU A 8 -27.71 4.93 18.44
N LEU A 9 -27.08 5.91 19.09
CA LEU A 9 -26.23 6.91 18.43
C LEU A 9 -24.72 6.70 18.66
N LEU A 10 -24.28 5.52 19.11
CA LEU A 10 -22.88 5.25 19.49
C LEU A 10 -22.15 4.27 18.55
N LEU A 11 -22.73 3.91 17.40
CA LEU A 11 -22.21 2.84 16.54
C LEU A 11 -21.66 3.32 15.18
N ALA A 12 -21.08 4.52 15.16
CA ALA A 12 -20.32 5.01 14.01
C ALA A 12 -19.00 5.64 14.50
N LEU A 13 -18.12 4.84 15.10
CA LEU A 13 -16.71 5.21 15.11
C LEU A 13 -16.19 4.96 13.69
N PRO A 14 -15.82 6.00 12.92
CA PRO A 14 -15.09 5.78 11.69
C PRO A 14 -13.77 5.14 12.10
N SER A 15 -13.49 3.96 11.56
CA SER A 15 -12.19 3.29 11.71
C SER A 15 -11.11 4.29 11.33
N LEU A 16 -10.41 4.83 12.33
CA LEU A 16 -9.25 5.69 12.13
C LEU A 16 -8.33 4.95 11.16
N LEU A 17 -8.01 5.60 10.05
CA LEU A 17 -7.09 5.10 9.04
C LEU A 17 -5.81 4.64 9.75
N CYS A 18 -5.64 3.32 9.88
CA CYS A 18 -4.45 2.76 10.49
C CYS A 18 -3.31 2.91 9.49
N ALA A 19 -2.43 3.87 9.77
CA ALA A 19 -1.31 4.18 8.90
C ALA A 19 -0.20 3.16 9.12
N THR A 20 0.16 2.42 8.06
CA THR A 20 1.35 1.57 8.04
C THR A 20 2.60 2.42 8.12
N LEU A 21 3.51 2.10 9.04
CA LEU A 21 4.73 2.87 9.31
C LEU A 21 5.99 2.12 8.86
N PRO A 22 7.09 2.84 8.56
CA PRO A 22 8.40 2.20 8.42
C PRO A 22 8.77 1.44 9.70
N GLY A 23 9.24 0.21 9.56
CA GLY A 23 9.55 -0.70 10.65
C GLY A 23 8.46 -1.75 10.94
N ASP A 24 7.26 -1.61 10.36
CA ASP A 24 6.22 -2.62 10.52
C ASP A 24 6.56 -3.94 9.79
N ASP A 25 6.14 -5.06 10.37
CA ASP A 25 6.23 -6.38 9.73
C ASP A 25 5.13 -6.60 8.70
N LEU A 26 5.37 -7.52 7.76
CA LEU A 26 4.39 -7.91 6.74
C LEU A 26 3.02 -8.29 7.34
N LYS A 27 3.01 -8.99 8.48
CA LYS A 27 1.77 -9.41 9.13
C LYS A 27 0.94 -8.21 9.60
N THR A 28 1.59 -7.18 10.13
CA THR A 28 0.94 -5.94 10.56
C THR A 28 0.37 -5.23 9.34
N VAL A 29 1.15 -5.08 8.27
CA VAL A 29 0.68 -4.45 7.02
C VAL A 29 -0.55 -5.16 6.45
N LEU A 30 -0.53 -6.49 6.39
CA LEU A 30 -1.66 -7.28 5.88
C LEU A 30 -2.87 -7.22 6.82
N LYS A 31 -2.66 -7.12 8.13
CA LYS A 31 -3.75 -6.98 9.10
C LYS A 31 -4.44 -5.62 8.98
N GLU A 32 -3.65 -4.56 8.79
CA GLU A 32 -4.15 -3.18 8.75
C GLU A 32 -4.74 -2.80 7.38
N LYS A 33 -4.05 -3.14 6.29
CA LYS A 33 -4.48 -2.78 4.93
C LYS A 33 -5.16 -3.90 4.15
N GLY A 34 -5.13 -5.13 4.66
CA GLY A 34 -5.62 -6.29 3.94
C GLY A 34 -4.67 -6.75 2.84
N GLU A 35 -5.21 -7.55 1.92
CA GLU A 35 -4.47 -8.05 0.76
C GLU A 35 -4.17 -6.91 -0.23
N PRO A 36 -2.91 -6.75 -0.67
CA PRO A 36 -2.55 -5.77 -1.70
C PRO A 36 -3.10 -6.19 -3.06
N LEU A 37 -3.31 -5.19 -3.93
CA LEU A 37 -3.73 -5.39 -5.32
C LEU A 37 -2.68 -6.14 -6.13
N ASN A 38 -1.41 -5.88 -5.86
CA ASN A 38 -0.30 -6.55 -6.51
C ASN A 38 0.87 -6.73 -5.54
N LYS A 39 1.63 -7.81 -5.73
CA LYS A 39 2.84 -8.12 -4.97
C LYS A 39 3.96 -8.35 -5.98
N MET A 40 5.04 -7.58 -5.86
CA MET A 40 6.25 -7.76 -6.66
C MET A 40 7.41 -8.10 -5.74
N GLU A 41 8.20 -9.10 -6.09
CA GLU A 41 9.33 -9.56 -5.30
C GLU A 41 10.58 -9.54 -6.17
N VAL A 42 11.60 -8.79 -5.73
CA VAL A 42 12.87 -8.61 -6.45
C VAL A 42 14.00 -8.86 -5.45
N GLY A 43 14.51 -10.09 -5.45
CA GLY A 43 15.51 -10.53 -4.48
C GLY A 43 14.96 -10.48 -3.05
N LYS A 44 15.59 -9.67 -2.19
CA LYS A 44 15.17 -9.45 -0.79
C LYS A 44 14.09 -8.39 -0.61
N VAL A 45 13.78 -7.64 -1.68
CA VAL A 45 12.84 -6.54 -1.64
C VAL A 45 11.46 -7.03 -2.09
N LYS A 46 10.44 -6.76 -1.27
CA LYS A 46 9.04 -7.05 -1.54
C LYS A 46 8.26 -5.75 -1.63
N VAL A 47 7.60 -5.52 -2.75
CA VAL A 47 6.78 -4.34 -3.01
C VAL A 47 5.32 -4.75 -3.01
N LEU A 48 4.54 -4.18 -2.10
CA LEU A 48 3.09 -4.38 -1.98
C LEU A 48 2.39 -3.14 -2.54
N LEU A 49 1.54 -3.36 -3.53
CA LEU A 49 0.80 -2.30 -4.20
C LEU A 49 -0.63 -2.25 -3.67
N TYR A 50 -0.97 -1.15 -3.01
CA TYR A 50 -2.32 -0.81 -2.59
C TYR A 50 -2.89 0.31 -3.47
N PRO A 51 -4.21 0.52 -3.48
CA PRO A 51 -4.82 1.57 -4.31
C PRO A 51 -4.34 2.98 -3.95
N ASP A 52 -4.05 3.21 -2.67
CA ASP A 52 -3.67 4.49 -2.06
C ASP A 52 -2.17 4.61 -1.78
N VAL A 53 -1.42 3.50 -1.76
CA VAL A 53 -0.02 3.49 -1.31
C VAL A 53 0.79 2.34 -1.95
N GLU A 54 2.07 2.57 -2.15
CA GLU A 54 3.07 1.54 -2.42
C GLU A 54 3.91 1.33 -1.16
N ILE A 55 4.00 0.08 -0.70
CA ILE A 55 4.78 -0.29 0.48
C ILE A 55 5.95 -1.15 0.01
N ARG A 56 7.16 -0.71 0.30
CA ARG A 56 8.39 -1.48 0.06
C ARG A 56 8.89 -2.06 1.36
N MET A 57 9.22 -3.34 1.28
CA MET A 57 9.74 -4.13 2.38
C MET A 57 11.07 -4.73 1.97
N GLU A 58 11.99 -4.84 2.92
CA GLU A 58 13.29 -5.47 2.74
C GLU A 58 13.52 -6.42 3.91
N ASP A 59 13.91 -7.66 3.62
CA ASP A 59 14.09 -8.73 4.62
C ASP A 59 12.86 -8.90 5.55
N GLY A 60 11.65 -8.61 5.04
CA GLY A 60 10.38 -8.80 5.75
C GLY A 60 9.85 -7.59 6.53
N VAL A 61 10.60 -6.48 6.54
CA VAL A 61 10.25 -5.26 7.29
C VAL A 61 9.96 -4.11 6.33
N VAL A 62 8.96 -3.26 6.63
CA VAL A 62 8.66 -2.08 5.83
C VAL A 62 9.81 -1.07 5.92
N VAL A 63 10.44 -0.79 4.78
CA VAL A 63 11.49 0.23 4.65
C VAL A 63 10.97 1.53 4.04
N THR A 64 9.90 1.48 3.24
CA THR A 64 9.36 2.68 2.60
C THR A 64 7.85 2.58 2.38
N VAL A 65 7.15 3.69 2.64
CA VAL A 65 5.72 3.85 2.39
C VAL A 65 5.56 5.07 1.49
N THR A 66 5.15 4.86 0.24
CA THR A 66 5.00 5.92 -0.76
C THR A 66 3.53 6.09 -1.11
N PRO A 67 2.89 7.23 -0.79
CA PRO A 67 1.51 7.46 -1.15
C PRO A 67 1.34 7.44 -2.67
N ARG A 68 0.37 6.67 -3.14
CA ARG A 68 -0.08 6.62 -4.53
C ARG A 68 -1.27 7.55 -4.67
N THR A 69 -1.06 8.70 -5.27
CA THR A 69 -2.19 9.49 -5.77
C THR A 69 -2.86 8.69 -6.89
N PRO A 70 -4.19 8.53 -6.91
CA PRO A 70 -4.91 7.96 -8.05
C PRO A 70 -4.76 8.90 -9.25
N GLY A 71 -3.64 8.80 -9.95
CA GLY A 71 -3.39 9.51 -11.19
C GLY A 71 -3.87 8.67 -12.37
N PRO A 72 -4.31 9.29 -13.48
CA PRO A 72 -4.59 8.56 -14.70
C PRO A 72 -3.30 7.86 -15.16
N GLY A 73 -3.27 6.53 -15.03
CA GLY A 73 -2.31 5.61 -15.65
C GLY A 73 -0.85 6.07 -15.71
N LYS A 74 -0.09 5.94 -14.62
CA LYS A 74 1.35 5.66 -14.75
C LYS A 74 1.53 4.15 -14.85
N THR A 75 1.43 3.62 -16.06
CA THR A 75 2.10 2.36 -16.42
C THR A 75 3.56 2.49 -15.96
N PRO A 76 4.18 1.46 -15.36
CA PRO A 76 5.61 1.46 -15.10
C PRO A 76 6.30 1.79 -16.42
N GLY A 77 7.05 2.89 -16.45
CA GLY A 77 7.58 3.47 -17.68
C GLY A 77 8.34 2.41 -18.46
N TYR A 78 7.78 1.99 -19.60
CA TYR A 78 8.53 1.31 -20.64
C TYR A 78 9.59 2.31 -21.10
N GLN A 79 10.84 2.11 -20.65
CA GLN A 79 11.97 2.77 -21.25
C GLN A 79 12.32 1.94 -22.48
N PRO A 80 12.12 2.44 -23.71
CA PRO A 80 12.59 1.72 -24.89
C PRO A 80 14.09 1.45 -24.72
N PRO A 81 14.56 0.27 -25.16
CA PRO A 81 15.98 -0.05 -25.05
C PRO A 81 16.80 1.05 -25.74
N PRO A 82 18.00 1.38 -25.21
CA PRO A 82 18.87 2.36 -25.85
C PRO A 82 19.16 1.93 -27.29
N PRO A 83 19.25 2.87 -28.24
CA PRO A 83 19.53 2.54 -29.63
C PRO A 83 20.85 1.77 -29.74
N PRO A 84 20.95 0.77 -30.63
CA PRO A 84 22.18 0.02 -30.81
C PRO A 84 23.32 0.96 -31.18
N LYS A 85 24.44 0.83 -30.46
CA LYS A 85 25.65 1.64 -30.69
C LYS A 85 26.14 1.40 -32.12
N PRO A 86 26.50 2.44 -32.91
CA PRO A 86 27.08 2.24 -34.24
C PRO A 86 28.33 1.37 -34.15
N ARG A 87 28.33 0.24 -34.84
CA ARG A 87 29.51 -0.63 -34.98
C ARG A 87 30.50 0.11 -35.88
N ARG A 88 31.59 0.64 -35.33
CA ARG A 88 32.75 1.12 -36.07
C ARG A 88 33.79 0.02 -36.17
#